data_AF-A0A6P1T5Z3-F1
#
_entry.id   AF-A0A6P1T5Z3-F1
#
_cell.length_a   1.000
_cell.length_b   1.000
_cell.length_c   1.000
_cell.angle_alpha   90.00
_cell.angle_beta   90.00
_cell.angle_gamma   90.00
#
_symmetry.space_group_name_H-M   'P 1'
#
loop_
_entity.id
_entity.type
_entity.pdbx_description
1 polymer ?
#
loop_
_entity_poly.entity_id
_entity_poly.type
_entity_poly.pdbx_seq_one_letter_code
_entity_poly.pdbx_strand_id
1 'polypeptide(L)'
;MEIITHCQKALTDWRTFSGRATRGEFWSFHAMLAVVIISLFIGYFTMLSALGIGVGNTFQEPVMAAYMALAVTLLVFLLTASVSVTIRRLHDRNLSGRWYLAYAVLSLVQSLWSELAPMTHTGIMIGAGLAATVLFASLVGFLLMCLRGTDGVNNFGNDPRRPIDLNVFA
;
A
#
# COMPACT_ATOMS: atom_id res chain seq x y z
N MET A 1 -17.29 10.55 12.12
CA MET A 1 -18.02 9.85 11.04
C MET A 1 -17.27 9.89 9.70
N GLU A 2 -16.42 10.90 9.45
CA GLU A 2 -15.74 11.11 8.15
C GLU A 2 -14.62 10.11 7.81
N ILE A 3 -13.87 9.59 8.79
CA ILE A 3 -12.75 8.65 8.52
C ILE A 3 -13.28 7.32 7.96
N ILE A 4 -14.39 6.84 8.52
CA ILE A 4 -15.02 5.56 8.13
C ILE A 4 -15.57 5.69 6.70
N THR A 5 -16.24 6.79 6.37
CA THR A 5 -16.79 7.00 5.02
C THR A 5 -15.68 7.11 3.97
N HIS A 6 -14.57 7.77 4.29
CA HIS A 6 -13.39 7.81 3.42
C HIS A 6 -12.78 6.43 3.20
N CYS A 7 -12.70 5.60 4.24
CA CYS A 7 -12.18 4.24 4.13
C CYS A 7 -13.12 3.32 3.34
N GLN A 8 -14.43 3.45 3.56
CA GLN A 8 -15.45 2.73 2.80
C GLN A 8 -15.36 3.06 1.32
N LYS A 9 -15.22 4.33 0.96
CA LYS A 9 -15.03 4.75 -0.43
C LYS A 9 -13.81 4.10 -1.07
N ALA A 10 -12.67 4.10 -0.37
CA ALA A 10 -11.46 3.44 -0.84
C ALA A 10 -11.66 1.93 -1.10
N LEU A 11 -12.43 1.26 -0.23
CA LEU A 11 -12.78 -0.15 -0.36
C LEU A 11 -13.82 -0.41 -1.46
N THR A 12 -14.74 0.51 -1.73
CA THR A 12 -15.69 0.39 -2.84
C THR A 12 -14.99 0.53 -4.19
N ASP A 13 -14.05 1.46 -4.29
CA ASP A 13 -13.28 1.75 -5.50
C ASP A 13 -11.98 0.90 -5.61
N TRP A 14 -11.90 -0.22 -4.89
CA TRP A 14 -10.69 -1.04 -4.76
C TRP A 14 -10.11 -1.54 -6.09
N ARG A 15 -10.96 -1.74 -7.10
CA ARG A 15 -10.58 -2.23 -8.45
C ARG A 15 -10.48 -1.12 -9.50
N THR A 16 -10.70 0.13 -9.12
CA THR A 16 -10.76 1.26 -10.04
C THR A 16 -9.42 2.00 -10.07
N PHE A 17 -8.66 1.85 -11.15
CA PHE A 17 -7.36 2.50 -11.32
C PHE A 17 -7.42 3.89 -11.97
N SER A 18 -8.63 4.40 -12.22
CA SER A 18 -8.88 5.71 -12.81
C SER A 18 -9.55 6.65 -11.80
N GLY A 19 -9.47 7.95 -12.06
CA GLY A 19 -10.00 8.99 -11.17
C GLY A 19 -9.02 9.40 -10.07
N ARG A 20 -9.55 10.14 -9.08
CA ARG A 20 -8.77 10.87 -8.08
C ARG A 20 -9.16 10.48 -6.66
N ALA A 21 -8.17 10.21 -5.83
CA ALA A 21 -8.36 9.94 -4.40
C ALA A 21 -7.90 11.13 -3.56
N THR A 22 -8.71 11.50 -2.57
CA THR A 22 -8.36 12.57 -1.64
C THR A 22 -7.35 12.11 -0.60
N ARG A 23 -6.73 13.05 0.12
CA ARG A 23 -5.87 12.74 1.28
C ARG A 23 -6.62 11.93 2.36
N GLY A 24 -7.87 12.28 2.65
CA GLY A 24 -8.68 11.60 3.66
C GLY A 24 -8.88 10.14 3.30
N GLU A 25 -9.26 9.88 2.03
CA GLU A 25 -9.40 8.53 1.46
C GLU A 25 -8.09 7.73 1.48
N PHE A 26 -6.97 8.36 1.11
CA PHE A 26 -5.67 7.71 1.12
C PHE A 26 -5.21 7.32 2.54
N TRP A 27 -5.21 8.28 3.47
CA TRP A 27 -4.66 8.06 4.81
C TRP A 27 -5.55 7.20 5.69
N SER A 28 -6.88 7.30 5.57
CA SER A 28 -7.79 6.43 6.33
C SER A 28 -7.65 4.97 5.90
N PHE A 29 -7.53 4.72 4.59
CA PHE A 29 -7.30 3.39 4.06
C PHE A 29 -5.97 2.80 4.52
N HIS A 30 -4.86 3.55 4.42
CA HIS A 30 -3.54 3.05 4.85
C HIS A 30 -3.44 2.88 6.37
N ALA A 31 -4.14 3.70 7.16
CA ALA A 31 -4.24 3.50 8.60
C ALA A 31 -4.99 2.20 8.94
N MET A 32 -6.13 1.94 8.29
CA MET A 32 -6.84 0.66 8.44
C MET A 32 -5.97 -0.53 8.00
N LEU A 33 -5.29 -0.41 6.86
CA LEU A 33 -4.38 -1.44 6.35
C LEU A 33 -3.27 -1.74 7.36
N ALA A 34 -2.66 -0.72 7.96
CA ALA A 34 -1.64 -0.89 8.99
C ALA A 34 -2.18 -1.66 10.20
N VAL A 35 -3.38 -1.32 10.69
CA VAL A 35 -4.03 -2.04 11.81
C VAL A 35 -4.27 -3.50 11.45
N VAL A 36 -4.75 -3.80 10.24
CA VAL A 36 -4.96 -5.19 9.78
C VAL A 36 -3.64 -5.95 9.73
N ILE A 37 -2.59 -5.37 9.15
CA ILE A 37 -1.26 -6.01 9.04
C ILE A 37 -0.69 -6.28 10.43
N ILE A 38 -0.75 -5.30 11.35
CA ILE A 38 -0.27 -5.46 12.73
C ILE A 38 -1.07 -6.57 13.43
N SER A 39 -2.39 -6.62 13.26
CA SER A 39 -3.24 -7.65 13.87
C SER A 39 -2.91 -9.05 13.34
N LEU A 40 -2.65 -9.18 12.02
CA LEU A 40 -2.22 -10.43 11.41
C LEU A 40 -0.81 -10.83 11.89
N PHE A 41 0.09 -9.87 12.06
CA PHE A 41 1.42 -10.16 12.58
C PHE A 41 1.35 -10.67 14.03
N ILE A 42 0.63 -9.98 14.91
CA ILE A 42 0.44 -10.40 16.30
C ILE A 42 -0.22 -11.79 16.38
N GLY A 43 -1.25 -12.04 15.56
CA GLY A 43 -1.91 -13.35 15.51
C GLY A 43 -0.97 -14.47 15.09
N TYR A 44 -0.16 -14.25 14.06
CA TYR A 44 0.86 -15.21 13.61
C TYR A 44 1.86 -15.55 14.72
N PHE A 45 2.44 -14.54 15.39
CA PHE A 45 3.42 -14.78 16.48
C PHE A 45 2.79 -15.44 17.71
N THR A 46 1.54 -15.11 18.02
CA THR A 46 0.81 -15.76 19.13
C THR A 46 0.63 -17.25 18.84
N MET A 47 0.23 -17.61 17.62
CA MET A 47 0.09 -19.01 17.20
C MET A 47 1.43 -19.75 17.17
N LEU A 48 2.49 -19.10 16.69
CA LEU A 48 3.85 -19.66 16.68
C LEU A 48 4.36 -19.92 18.11
N SER A 49 4.12 -19.00 19.05
CA SER A 49 4.51 -19.17 20.45
C SER A 49 3.80 -20.35 21.12
N ALA A 50 2.54 -20.59 20.77
CA ALA A 50 1.78 -21.75 21.27
C ALA A 50 2.34 -23.09 20.77
N LEU A 51 2.91 -23.13 19.57
CA LEU A 51 3.64 -24.30 19.04
C LEU A 51 4.96 -24.54 19.79
N GLY A 52 5.70 -23.48 20.12
CA GLY A 52 6.99 -23.55 20.83
C GLY A 52 6.91 -24.00 22.29
N ILE A 53 5.73 -23.93 22.92
CA ILE A 53 5.50 -24.39 24.30
C ILE A 53 5.30 -25.92 24.37
N GLY A 54 5.46 -26.65 23.26
CA GLY A 54 5.30 -28.11 23.25
C GLY A 54 3.85 -28.55 23.49
N VAL A 55 2.90 -27.64 23.27
CA VAL A 55 1.50 -28.00 23.09
C VAL A 55 1.46 -28.79 21.78
N GLY A 56 1.53 -30.12 21.90
CA GLY A 56 1.54 -31.05 20.77
C GLY A 56 0.13 -31.48 20.44
N ASN A 57 -0.73 -30.55 20.05
CA ASN A 57 -2.11 -30.88 19.67
C ASN A 57 -2.20 -31.05 18.15
N THR A 58 -2.79 -32.16 17.71
CA THR A 58 -3.12 -32.45 16.31
C THR A 58 -4.02 -31.40 15.64
N PHE A 59 -4.64 -30.52 16.42
CA PHE A 59 -5.46 -29.40 15.96
C PHE A 59 -4.68 -28.13 15.60
N GLN A 60 -3.39 -28.01 15.94
CA GLN A 60 -2.64 -26.76 15.71
C GLN A 60 -2.23 -26.56 14.24
N GLU A 61 -1.81 -27.63 13.56
CA GLU A 61 -1.46 -27.59 12.13
C GLU A 61 -2.61 -27.10 11.23
N PRO A 62 -3.83 -27.68 11.29
CA PRO A 62 -4.93 -27.22 10.43
C PRO A 62 -5.39 -25.80 10.76
N VAL A 63 -5.31 -25.38 12.03
CA VAL A 63 -5.65 -24.02 12.45
C VAL A 63 -4.65 -23.00 11.90
N MET A 64 -3.35 -23.31 11.97
CA MET A 64 -2.30 -22.45 11.41
C MET A 64 -2.43 -22.33 9.88
N ALA A 65 -2.71 -23.44 9.20
CA ALA A 65 -2.96 -23.43 7.75
C ALA A 65 -4.18 -22.58 7.38
N ALA A 66 -5.31 -22.72 8.11
CA ALA A 66 -6.52 -21.93 7.89
C ALA A 66 -6.27 -20.44 8.15
N TYR A 67 -5.52 -20.12 9.21
CA TYR A 67 -5.10 -18.76 9.51
C TYR A 67 -4.27 -18.13 8.38
N MET A 68 -3.26 -18.85 7.90
CA MET A 68 -2.40 -18.38 6.81
C MET A 68 -3.18 -18.20 5.50
N ALA A 69 -4.10 -19.12 5.18
CA ALA A 69 -4.96 -19.00 4.01
C ALA A 69 -5.86 -17.74 4.07
N LEU A 70 -6.45 -17.48 5.24
CA LEU A 70 -7.23 -16.27 5.49
C LEU A 70 -6.36 -15.00 5.37
N ALA A 71 -5.20 -15.00 6.01
CA ALA A 71 -4.28 -13.87 6.02
C ALA A 71 -3.82 -13.51 4.59
N VAL A 72 -3.39 -14.50 3.80
CA VAL A 72 -2.98 -14.31 2.41
C VAL A 72 -4.13 -13.79 1.55
N THR A 73 -5.32 -14.39 1.66
CA THR A 73 -6.50 -13.96 0.89
C THR A 73 -6.86 -12.50 1.18
N LEU A 74 -6.86 -12.14 2.48
CA LEU A 74 -7.15 -10.78 2.91
C LEU A 74 -6.06 -9.79 2.43
N LEU A 75 -4.79 -10.16 2.53
CA LEU A 75 -3.68 -9.32 2.09
C LEU A 75 -3.69 -9.10 0.58
N VAL A 76 -3.96 -10.12 -0.23
CA VAL A 76 -4.05 -9.95 -1.70
C VAL A 76 -5.13 -8.93 -2.06
N PHE A 77 -6.30 -9.03 -1.44
CA PHE A 77 -7.39 -8.07 -1.65
C PHE A 77 -6.97 -6.65 -1.22
N LEU A 78 -6.46 -6.50 0.00
CA LEU A 78 -6.12 -5.19 0.55
C LEU A 78 -4.91 -4.54 -0.11
N LEU A 79 -3.92 -5.32 -0.54
CA LEU A 79 -2.78 -4.82 -1.31
C LEU A 79 -3.22 -4.33 -2.69
N THR A 80 -4.14 -5.04 -3.35
CA THR A 80 -4.72 -4.56 -4.61
C THR A 80 -5.44 -3.23 -4.42
N ALA A 81 -6.25 -3.11 -3.36
CA ALA A 81 -6.91 -1.85 -3.00
C ALA A 81 -5.90 -0.74 -2.66
N SER A 82 -4.79 -1.05 -1.99
CA SER A 82 -3.70 -0.11 -1.69
C SER A 82 -3.06 0.45 -2.97
N VAL A 83 -2.81 -0.41 -3.96
CA VAL A 83 -2.29 0.01 -5.26
C VAL A 83 -3.29 0.93 -5.98
N SER A 84 -4.57 0.56 -6.00
CA SER A 84 -5.63 1.38 -6.60
C SER A 84 -5.67 2.79 -5.99
N VAL A 85 -5.77 2.88 -4.65
CA VAL A 85 -5.82 4.16 -3.92
C VAL A 85 -4.56 4.98 -4.15
N THR A 86 -3.39 4.35 -4.20
CA THR A 86 -2.12 5.04 -4.44
C THR A 86 -2.04 5.63 -5.84
N ILE A 87 -2.45 4.87 -6.87
CA ILE A 87 -2.50 5.35 -8.25
C ILE A 87 -3.48 6.52 -8.38
N ARG A 88 -4.70 6.39 -7.83
CA ARG A 88 -5.69 7.48 -7.83
C ARG A 88 -5.21 8.71 -7.05
N ARG A 89 -4.35 8.53 -6.05
CA ARG A 89 -3.73 9.64 -5.32
C ARG A 89 -2.63 10.34 -6.11
N LEU A 90 -1.84 9.59 -6.89
CA LEU A 90 -0.89 10.18 -7.85
C LEU A 90 -1.63 10.98 -8.94
N HIS A 91 -2.74 10.45 -9.43
CA HIS A 91 -3.62 11.14 -10.38
C HIS A 91 -4.17 12.45 -9.80
N ASP A 92 -4.49 12.50 -8.51
CA ASP A 92 -4.90 13.73 -7.82
C ASP A 92 -3.80 14.81 -7.79
N ARG A 93 -2.53 14.43 -8.04
CA ARG A 93 -1.39 15.33 -8.17
C ARG A 93 -0.99 15.57 -9.64
N ASN A 94 -1.82 15.13 -10.59
CA ASN A 94 -1.54 15.15 -12.02
C ASN A 94 -0.27 14.35 -12.41
N LEU A 95 0.07 13.32 -11.63
CA LEU A 95 1.17 12.40 -11.91
C LEU A 95 0.62 11.08 -12.47
N SER A 96 1.35 10.45 -13.38
CA SER A 96 0.94 9.14 -13.92
C SER A 96 1.14 8.01 -12.91
N GLY A 97 0.24 7.02 -12.90
CA GLY A 97 0.42 5.80 -12.10
C GLY A 97 1.69 5.00 -12.39
N ARG A 98 2.36 5.26 -13.53
CA ARG A 98 3.64 4.64 -13.90
C ARG A 98 4.77 4.96 -12.94
N TRP A 99 4.71 6.09 -12.22
CA TRP A 99 5.68 6.41 -11.17
C TRP A 99 5.64 5.40 -10.03
N TYR A 100 4.45 4.89 -9.69
CA TYR A 100 4.32 3.81 -8.71
C TYR A 100 4.92 2.50 -9.22
N LEU A 101 4.72 2.17 -10.51
CA LEU A 101 5.35 1.00 -11.13
C LEU A 101 6.88 1.11 -11.15
N ALA A 102 7.43 2.28 -11.49
CA ALA A 102 8.88 2.51 -11.46
C ALA A 102 9.46 2.31 -10.06
N TYR A 103 8.78 2.82 -9.02
CA TYR A 103 9.15 2.58 -7.63
C TYR A 103 9.08 1.09 -7.24
N ALA A 104 8.03 0.38 -7.67
CA ALA A 104 7.88 -1.05 -7.41
C ALA A 104 9.01 -1.87 -8.07
N VAL A 105 9.36 -1.55 -9.32
CA VAL A 105 10.48 -2.20 -10.03
C VAL A 105 11.81 -1.90 -9.35
N LEU A 106 12.06 -0.65 -8.97
CA LEU A 106 13.28 -0.28 -8.23
C LEU A 106 13.39 -1.06 -6.91
N SER A 107 12.28 -1.19 -6.18
CA SER A 107 12.23 -1.95 -4.93
C SER A 107 12.48 -3.45 -5.17
N LEU A 108 11.93 -4.02 -6.24
CA LEU A 108 12.17 -5.41 -6.62
C LEU A 108 13.65 -5.65 -6.97
N VAL A 109 14.27 -4.74 -7.73
CA VAL A 109 15.70 -4.82 -8.07
C VAL A 109 16.56 -4.79 -6.81
N GLN A 110 16.25 -3.90 -5.86
CA GLN A 110 16.93 -3.88 -4.56
C GLN A 110 16.80 -5.22 -3.82
N SER A 111 15.59 -5.77 -3.74
CA SER A 111 15.36 -7.05 -3.04
C SER A 111 16.09 -8.22 -3.70
N LEU A 112 16.09 -8.27 -5.03
CA LEU A 112 16.83 -9.31 -5.76
C LEU A 112 18.34 -9.15 -5.59
N TRP A 113 18.85 -7.91 -5.57
CA TRP A 113 20.26 -7.65 -5.29
C TRP A 113 20.64 -8.12 -3.89
N SER A 114 19.85 -7.83 -2.86
CA SER A 114 20.18 -8.24 -1.48
C SER A 114 20.26 -9.75 -1.29
N GLU A 115 19.53 -10.53 -2.09
CA GLU A 115 19.56 -12.01 -2.01
C GLU A 115 20.66 -12.63 -2.88
N LEU A 116 20.97 -12.02 -4.03
CA LEU A 116 21.85 -12.62 -5.05
C LEU A 116 23.26 -12.04 -5.08
N ALA A 117 23.51 -10.90 -4.42
CA ALA A 117 24.80 -10.22 -4.50
C ALA A 117 25.93 -11.01 -3.83
N PRO A 118 27.13 -11.04 -4.43
CA PRO A 118 28.28 -11.67 -3.78
C PRO A 118 28.66 -10.89 -2.52
N MET A 119 29.02 -11.63 -1.46
CA MET A 119 29.52 -11.10 -0.17
C MET A 119 30.94 -10.52 -0.31
N THR A 120 31.08 -9.58 -1.23
CA THR A 120 32.30 -8.81 -1.53
C THR A 120 32.04 -7.36 -1.16
N HIS A 121 33.10 -6.61 -0.86
CA HIS A 121 32.98 -5.19 -0.56
C HIS A 121 32.23 -4.43 -1.68
N THR A 122 32.55 -4.71 -2.94
CA THR A 122 31.87 -4.10 -4.09
C THR A 122 30.38 -4.44 -4.13
N GLY A 123 30.01 -5.70 -3.84
CA GLY A 123 28.62 -6.14 -3.77
C GLY A 123 27.81 -5.39 -2.70
N ILE A 124 28.43 -5.20 -1.53
CA ILE A 124 27.83 -4.47 -0.41
C ILE A 124 27.66 -2.97 -0.75
N MET A 125 28.67 -2.34 -1.38
CA MET A 125 28.59 -0.93 -1.75
C MET A 125 27.48 -0.63 -2.77
N ILE A 126 27.29 -1.52 -3.76
CA ILE A 126 26.20 -1.39 -4.73
C ILE A 126 24.84 -1.56 -4.02
N GLY A 127 24.72 -2.57 -3.15
CA GLY A 127 23.49 -2.83 -2.40
C GLY A 127 23.12 -1.67 -1.47
N ALA A 128 24.10 -1.04 -0.84
CA ALA A 128 23.90 0.15 -0.03
C ALA A 128 23.42 1.35 -0.87
N GLY A 129 23.99 1.56 -2.07
CA GLY A 129 23.58 2.62 -2.98
C GLY A 129 22.14 2.45 -3.51
N LEU A 130 21.78 1.22 -3.89
CA LEU A 130 20.42 0.89 -4.30
C LEU A 130 19.43 1.06 -3.14
N ALA A 131 19.77 0.62 -1.93
CA ALA A 131 18.96 0.81 -0.73
C ALA A 131 18.74 2.30 -0.42
N ALA A 132 19.80 3.12 -0.48
CA ALA A 132 19.69 4.57 -0.29
C ALA A 132 18.78 5.23 -1.34
N THR A 133 18.83 4.76 -2.59
CA THR A 133 17.97 5.25 -3.68
C THR A 133 16.51 4.90 -3.43
N VAL A 134 16.22 3.66 -3.00
CA VAL A 134 14.87 3.23 -2.59
C VAL A 134 14.36 4.10 -1.45
N LEU A 135 15.15 4.30 -0.39
CA LEU A 135 14.78 5.12 0.76
C LEU A 135 14.47 6.56 0.37
N PHE A 136 15.29 7.16 -0.49
CA PHE A 136 15.04 8.50 -1.00
C PHE A 136 13.73 8.56 -1.80
N ALA A 137 13.50 7.60 -2.69
CA ALA A 137 12.25 7.51 -3.45
C ALA A 137 11.02 7.30 -2.53
N SER A 138 11.14 6.50 -1.47
CA SER A 138 10.09 6.32 -0.46
C SER A 138 9.80 7.63 0.28
N LEU A 139 10.83 8.39 0.64
CA LEU A 139 10.66 9.70 1.29
C LEU A 139 9.95 10.69 0.36
N VAL A 140 10.41 10.81 -0.89
CA VAL A 140 9.75 11.65 -1.89
C VAL A 140 8.30 11.23 -2.11
N GLY A 141 8.05 9.92 -2.26
CA GLY A 141 6.71 9.36 -2.38
C GLY A 141 5.82 9.71 -1.19
N PHE A 142 6.31 9.52 0.04
CA PHE A 142 5.60 9.88 1.26
C PHE A 142 5.25 11.36 1.31
N LEU A 143 6.22 12.24 1.04
CA LEU A 143 6.00 13.68 0.98
C LEU A 143 4.94 14.03 -0.07
N LEU A 144 4.99 13.42 -1.26
CA LEU A 144 3.97 13.60 -2.30
C LEU A 144 2.57 13.18 -1.83
N MET A 145 2.44 12.09 -1.08
CA MET A 145 1.16 11.65 -0.52
C MET A 145 0.63 12.62 0.55
N CYS A 146 1.54 13.29 1.27
CA CYS A 146 1.20 14.35 2.22
C CYS A 146 0.78 15.67 1.55
N LEU A 147 1.24 16.01 0.33
CA LEU A 147 0.96 17.29 -0.36
C LEU A 147 -0.49 17.44 -0.86
N ARG A 148 -0.96 18.67 -1.15
CA ARG A 148 -2.38 18.89 -1.54
C ARG A 148 -2.58 18.41 -2.98
N GLY A 149 -3.79 17.94 -3.30
CA GLY A 149 -4.18 17.66 -4.68
C GLY A 149 -4.15 18.91 -5.55
N THR A 150 -4.23 18.76 -6.87
CA THR A 150 -4.38 19.88 -7.80
C THR A 150 -5.79 20.45 -7.73
N ASP A 151 -5.93 21.78 -7.65
CA ASP A 151 -7.25 22.41 -7.67
C ASP A 151 -7.84 22.38 -9.09
N GLY A 152 -9.15 22.17 -9.20
CA GLY A 152 -9.87 22.15 -10.48
C GLY A 152 -9.70 20.85 -11.30
N VAL A 153 -10.00 20.94 -12.59
CA VAL A 153 -9.94 19.79 -13.52
C VAL A 153 -8.49 19.48 -13.86
N ASN A 154 -8.12 18.19 -13.82
CA ASN A 154 -6.83 17.72 -14.29
C ASN A 154 -7.00 16.59 -15.32
N ASN A 155 -5.89 16.03 -15.83
CA ASN A 155 -5.89 14.97 -16.85
C ASN A 155 -6.63 13.68 -16.42
N PHE A 156 -6.97 13.55 -15.14
CA PHE A 156 -7.60 12.38 -14.53
C PHE A 156 -9.00 12.67 -13.98
N GLY A 157 -9.54 13.86 -14.24
CA GLY A 157 -10.93 14.24 -13.93
C GLY A 157 -11.08 15.43 -12.98
N ASN A 158 -12.33 15.66 -12.58
CA ASN A 158 -12.74 16.79 -11.75
C ASN A 158 -12.20 16.70 -10.32
N ASP A 159 -12.06 17.84 -9.65
CA ASP A 159 -11.62 17.90 -8.25
C ASP A 159 -12.62 17.17 -7.34
N PRO A 160 -12.21 16.09 -6.64
CA PRO A 160 -13.09 15.36 -5.74
C PRO A 160 -13.54 16.18 -4.52
N ARG A 161 -12.94 17.35 -4.24
CA ARG A 161 -13.34 18.26 -3.15
C ARG A 161 -14.35 19.31 -3.59
N ARG A 162 -14.34 19.67 -4.87
CA ARG A 162 -15.18 20.71 -5.47
C ARG A 162 -15.68 20.20 -6.82
N PRO A 163 -16.62 19.24 -6.82
CA PRO A 163 -17.23 18.80 -8.07
C PRO A 163 -17.86 20.01 -8.75
N ILE A 164 -17.46 20.27 -9.99
CA ILE A 164 -18.06 21.34 -10.81
C ILE A 164 -19.49 20.91 -11.07
N ASP A 165 -20.45 21.61 -10.46
CA ASP A 165 -21.87 21.40 -10.74
C ASP A 165 -22.18 22.04 -12.10
N LEU A 166 -22.11 21.22 -13.14
CA LEU A 166 -22.44 21.65 -14.52
C LEU A 166 -23.91 22.10 -14.63
N ASN A 167 -24.76 21.80 -13.64
CA ASN A 167 -26.16 22.25 -13.62
C ASN A 167 -26.32 23.72 -13.24
N VAL A 168 -25.27 24.41 -12.77
CA VAL A 168 -25.33 25.86 -12.51
C VAL A 168 -25.35 26.67 -13.81
N PHE A 169 -24.99 26.05 -14.93
CA PHE A 169 -24.95 26.67 -16.26
C PHE A 169 -26.04 26.17 -17.22
N ALA A 170 -27.02 25.41 -16.73
CA ALA A 170 -28.16 24.89 -17.49
C ALA A 170 -29.46 25.60 -17.07
#